data_AF-A0A8D2Q825-F1
#
_entry.id   AF-A0A8D2Q825-F1
#
_cell.length_a   1.000
_cell.length_b   1.000
_cell.length_c   1.000
_cell.angle_alpha   90.00
_cell.angle_beta   90.00
_cell.angle_gamma   90.00
#
_symmetry.space_group_name_H-M   'P 1'
#
loop_
_entity.id
_entity.type
_entity.pdbx_description
1 polymer ?
#
loop_
_entity_poly.entity_id
_entity_poly.type
_entity_poly.pdbx_seq_one_letter_code
_entity_poly.pdbx_strand_id
1 'polypeptide(L)'
;MQSQGKGRLLLCGVLLRVFLHCRAKQKQKGRGRCRQKIPSLFGLFAVPFRDSKALGSGTPKRKRAQTPLEAFHLHHLKVTDLSEQVWCEQEMVYKRKHPDLWSPEKLELLNTGKSIHLARELEVHDLVPVHTTSREDFWAIKVLNLLLMIHDLQAGQPVREFPVFGVLEGIFVLGVIDQLGYTAKGELELSELKTRRKASMPTAAQKKRDGFQVFLYKYLFDAMVQGCLTTEAFLQHLHLRPMQVLGPHVQEQVGNAGLTVHHFQDLLELMSLRLTFSEIPAVERLQIEYVHQESNAPLGTELLSYNKDSVAATVQHLLAYWKGRRDAEGVDIEDAWKCHYCTYAGICDWRMNKIGRSPGKNWQKRSR
;
A
#
# COMPACT_ATOMS: atom_id res chain seq x y z
N MET A 1 -34.17 22.62 29.96
CA MET A 1 -33.47 21.75 28.98
C MET A 1 -32.33 22.55 28.34
N GLN A 2 -31.22 22.63 29.08
CA GLN A 2 -29.94 23.21 28.64
C GLN A 2 -28.94 22.06 28.63
N SER A 3 -28.33 21.69 27.49
CA SER A 3 -26.99 21.05 27.41
C SER A 3 -26.57 20.55 26.01
N GLN A 4 -26.86 21.25 24.91
CA GLN A 4 -26.29 20.87 23.59
C GLN A 4 -25.42 21.96 22.92
N GLY A 5 -25.25 23.14 23.52
CA GLY A 5 -24.47 24.23 22.93
C GLY A 5 -23.00 24.36 23.35
N LYS A 6 -22.51 23.56 24.31
CA LYS A 6 -21.18 23.79 24.93
C LYS A 6 -20.02 22.97 24.32
N GLY A 7 -20.29 21.89 23.58
CA GLY A 7 -19.24 21.03 23.00
C GLY A 7 -18.58 21.57 21.73
N ARG A 8 -19.29 22.39 20.93
CA ARG A 8 -18.78 22.93 19.66
C ARG A 8 -17.93 24.20 19.83
N LEU A 9 -18.12 24.95 20.92
CA LEU A 9 -17.31 26.15 21.20
C LEU A 9 -15.95 25.83 21.85
N LEU A 10 -15.80 24.71 22.57
CA LEU A 10 -14.51 24.35 23.19
C LEU A 10 -13.49 23.80 22.17
N LEU A 11 -13.92 23.03 21.16
CA LEU A 11 -13.02 22.66 20.05
C LEU A 11 -12.56 23.88 19.23
N CYS A 12 -13.45 24.87 19.06
CA CYS A 12 -13.09 26.13 18.39
C CYS A 12 -12.07 26.94 19.20
N GLY A 13 -12.15 26.94 20.54
CA GLY A 13 -11.22 27.68 21.41
C GLY A 13 -9.79 27.12 21.47
N VAL A 14 -9.61 25.80 21.37
CA VAL A 14 -8.27 25.16 21.35
C VAL A 14 -7.64 25.25 19.96
N LEU A 15 -8.43 25.04 18.88
CA LEU A 15 -8.00 25.23 17.49
C LEU A 15 -7.60 26.67 17.18
N LEU A 16 -8.31 27.67 17.72
CA LEU A 16 -7.98 29.08 17.50
C LEU A 16 -6.69 29.49 18.25
N ARG A 17 -6.40 28.91 19.42
CA ARG A 17 -5.15 29.20 20.17
C ARG A 17 -3.90 28.65 19.48
N VAL A 18 -3.97 27.47 18.86
CA VAL A 18 -2.85 26.91 18.08
C VAL A 18 -2.65 27.71 16.78
N PHE A 19 -3.73 28.05 16.06
CA PHE A 19 -3.65 28.86 14.84
C PHE A 19 -3.18 30.31 15.09
N LEU A 20 -3.66 30.97 16.14
CA LEU A 20 -3.24 32.33 16.50
C LEU A 20 -1.79 32.38 16.98
N HIS A 21 -1.30 31.37 17.69
CA HIS A 21 0.10 31.32 18.13
C HIS A 21 1.06 31.09 16.94
N CYS A 22 0.63 30.34 15.91
CA CYS A 22 1.40 30.12 14.68
C CYS A 22 1.41 31.36 13.76
N ARG A 23 0.26 32.05 13.62
CA ARG A 23 0.18 33.31 12.85
C ARG A 23 0.86 34.50 13.54
N ALA A 24 0.79 34.60 14.88
CA ALA A 24 1.46 35.66 15.63
C ALA A 24 2.99 35.54 15.58
N LYS A 25 3.53 34.31 15.59
CA LYS A 25 4.98 34.08 15.40
C LYS A 25 5.46 34.36 13.97
N GLN A 26 4.59 34.28 12.96
CA GLN A 26 4.94 34.64 11.58
C GLN A 26 4.90 36.16 11.31
N LYS A 27 4.06 36.94 12.01
CA LYS A 27 4.00 38.40 11.83
C LYS A 27 5.04 39.20 12.62
N GLN A 28 5.63 38.64 13.68
CA GLN A 28 6.65 39.33 14.50
C GLN A 28 8.10 39.08 14.08
N LYS A 29 8.37 38.24 13.08
CA LYS A 29 9.72 38.06 12.53
C LYS A 29 9.82 38.65 11.13
N GLY A 30 10.02 39.96 11.09
CA GLY A 30 10.65 40.60 9.94
C GLY A 30 11.99 39.94 9.66
N ARG A 31 12.21 39.55 8.39
CA ARG A 31 13.50 39.13 7.79
C ARG A 31 14.32 38.15 8.63
N GLY A 32 13.89 36.90 8.64
CA GLY A 32 14.74 35.78 9.03
C GLY A 32 14.08 34.47 8.62
N ARG A 33 14.62 33.81 7.60
CA ARG A 33 14.19 32.49 7.12
C ARG A 33 14.33 31.48 8.27
N CYS A 34 13.28 31.28 9.05
CA CYS A 34 13.24 30.24 10.08
C CYS A 34 12.92 28.92 9.38
N ARG A 35 13.93 28.32 8.73
CA ARG A 35 13.89 26.92 8.34
C ARG A 35 13.92 26.10 9.63
N GLN A 36 12.77 25.66 10.12
CA GLN A 36 12.74 24.48 10.98
C GLN A 36 13.24 23.33 10.10
N LYS A 37 14.54 23.02 10.20
CA LYS A 37 15.11 21.84 9.56
C LYS A 37 14.63 20.64 10.36
N ILE A 38 13.51 20.05 9.96
CA ILE A 38 13.27 18.63 10.21
C ILE A 38 14.32 17.91 9.33
N PRO A 39 15.21 17.08 9.87
CA PRO A 39 16.20 16.38 9.05
C PRO A 39 15.49 15.29 8.25
N SER A 40 14.99 15.65 7.06
CA SER A 40 14.19 14.79 6.18
C SER A 40 15.04 13.87 5.29
N LEU A 41 16.16 13.36 5.81
CA LEU A 41 17.09 12.50 5.05
C LEU A 41 16.98 11.02 5.43
N PHE A 42 16.08 10.67 6.36
CA PHE A 42 15.99 9.31 6.91
C PHE A 42 14.57 8.73 6.78
N GLY A 43 14.47 7.55 6.17
CA GLY A 43 13.29 6.69 6.21
C GLY A 43 13.37 5.74 7.40
N LEU A 44 12.29 5.60 8.19
CA LEU A 44 12.30 4.71 9.34
C LEU A 44 11.84 3.30 8.95
N PHE A 45 12.64 2.29 9.27
CA PHE A 45 12.32 0.90 9.03
C PHE A 45 11.99 0.18 10.34
N ALA A 46 10.74 -0.29 10.47
CA ALA A 46 10.28 -1.00 11.65
C ALA A 46 10.90 -2.41 11.73
N VAL A 47 11.69 -2.67 12.77
CA VAL A 47 12.14 -4.02 13.12
C VAL A 47 11.04 -4.67 13.97
N PRO A 48 10.34 -5.72 13.48
CA PRO A 48 9.18 -6.28 14.17
C PRO A 48 9.56 -6.94 15.49
N PHE A 49 8.76 -6.69 16.53
CA PHE A 49 8.77 -7.51 17.74
C PHE A 49 8.38 -8.96 17.40
N ARG A 50 9.08 -9.94 17.98
CA ARG A 50 8.65 -11.34 17.93
C ARG A 50 7.69 -11.58 19.08
N ASP A 51 6.40 -11.78 18.77
CA ASP A 51 5.47 -12.35 19.73
C ASP A 51 5.95 -13.75 20.13
N SER A 52 6.52 -13.87 21.33
CA SER A 52 6.73 -15.15 21.98
C SER A 52 5.36 -15.81 22.14
N LYS A 53 5.11 -16.86 21.37
CA LYS A 53 3.83 -17.61 21.32
C LYS A 53 3.26 -17.81 22.72
N ALA A 54 2.05 -17.33 22.95
CA ALA A 54 1.21 -17.79 24.04
C ALA A 54 0.92 -19.28 23.81
N LEU A 55 1.52 -20.15 24.63
CA LEU A 55 1.17 -21.56 24.71
C LEU A 55 -0.16 -21.66 25.49
N GLY A 56 -1.28 -21.54 24.77
CA GLY A 56 -2.63 -21.68 25.29
C GLY A 56 -3.33 -22.88 24.65
N SER A 57 -3.48 -23.96 25.41
CA SER A 57 -4.22 -25.16 25.05
C SER A 57 -5.73 -24.91 25.04
N GLY A 58 -6.40 -25.47 24.04
CA GLY A 58 -7.85 -25.47 23.90
C GLY A 58 -8.27 -25.02 22.50
N THR A 59 -8.53 -25.97 21.60
CA THR A 59 -9.11 -25.67 20.29
C THR A 59 -10.60 -25.37 20.44
N PRO A 60 -11.05 -24.12 20.28
CA PRO A 60 -12.48 -23.86 20.18
C PRO A 60 -12.96 -24.50 18.86
N LYS A 61 -14.15 -25.11 18.85
CA LYS A 61 -14.78 -25.58 17.59
C LYS A 61 -14.81 -24.41 16.60
N ARG A 62 -13.93 -24.43 15.60
CA ARG A 62 -13.80 -23.37 14.60
C ARG A 62 -15.12 -23.28 13.84
N LYS A 63 -15.82 -22.14 13.96
CA LYS A 63 -16.94 -21.81 13.07
C LYS A 63 -16.43 -21.89 11.62
N ARG A 64 -17.22 -22.49 10.73
CA ARG A 64 -16.91 -22.53 9.30
C ARG A 64 -16.75 -21.10 8.79
N ALA A 65 -15.60 -20.79 8.18
CA ALA A 65 -15.35 -19.47 7.60
C ALA A 65 -16.43 -19.17 6.55
N GLN A 66 -17.02 -17.98 6.62
CA GLN A 66 -18.11 -17.56 5.74
C GLN A 66 -17.59 -16.89 4.47
N THR A 67 -16.37 -16.34 4.51
CA THR A 67 -15.76 -15.63 3.39
C THR A 67 -14.31 -16.05 3.16
N PRO A 68 -13.75 -15.89 1.95
CA PRO A 68 -12.33 -16.10 1.71
C PRO A 68 -11.43 -15.23 2.59
N LEU A 69 -11.84 -13.99 2.89
CA LEU A 69 -11.08 -13.09 3.77
C LEU A 69 -10.89 -13.72 5.17
N GLU A 70 -11.97 -14.27 5.74
CA GLU A 70 -11.94 -15.00 7.01
C GLU A 70 -11.17 -16.32 6.93
N ALA A 71 -11.35 -17.07 5.83
CA ALA A 71 -10.71 -18.35 5.61
C ALA A 71 -9.18 -18.24 5.55
N PHE A 72 -8.68 -17.14 4.99
CA PHE A 72 -7.25 -16.80 4.97
C PHE A 72 -6.78 -15.99 6.17
N HIS A 73 -7.64 -15.77 7.18
CA HIS A 73 -7.35 -15.01 8.40
C HIS A 73 -6.80 -13.60 8.11
N LEU A 74 -7.39 -12.91 7.14
CA LEU A 74 -6.99 -11.57 6.73
C LEU A 74 -7.93 -10.53 7.34
N HIS A 75 -7.34 -9.44 7.85
CA HIS A 75 -8.08 -8.25 8.30
C HIS A 75 -8.04 -7.12 7.25
N HIS A 76 -7.16 -7.24 6.27
CA HIS A 76 -6.95 -6.28 5.19
C HIS A 76 -6.41 -7.00 3.97
N LEU A 77 -6.49 -6.35 2.81
CA LEU A 77 -5.84 -6.77 1.57
C LEU A 77 -4.72 -5.80 1.22
N LYS A 78 -3.73 -6.28 0.47
CA LYS A 78 -2.73 -5.45 -0.18
C LYS A 78 -3.19 -5.13 -1.60
N VAL A 79 -2.78 -3.98 -2.13
CA VAL A 79 -2.96 -3.67 -3.56
C VAL A 79 -2.37 -4.77 -4.44
N THR A 80 -1.24 -5.36 -4.04
CA THR A 80 -0.64 -6.52 -4.72
C THR A 80 -1.55 -7.76 -4.72
N ASP A 81 -2.38 -7.94 -3.69
CA ASP A 81 -3.33 -9.06 -3.64
C ASP A 81 -4.43 -8.89 -4.70
N LEU A 82 -4.86 -7.64 -4.94
CA LEU A 82 -5.87 -7.29 -5.95
C LEU A 82 -5.28 -7.32 -7.36
N SER A 83 -4.06 -6.81 -7.55
CA SER A 83 -3.40 -6.88 -8.86
C SER A 83 -3.08 -8.33 -9.25
N GLU A 84 -2.69 -9.19 -8.31
CA GLU A 84 -2.52 -10.63 -8.58
C GLU A 84 -3.82 -11.32 -9.04
N GLN A 85 -4.99 -10.89 -8.55
CA GLN A 85 -6.27 -11.40 -9.06
C GLN A 85 -6.54 -11.01 -10.50
N VAL A 86 -6.21 -9.77 -10.91
CA VAL A 86 -6.34 -9.32 -12.31
C VAL A 86 -5.53 -10.19 -13.27
N TRP A 87 -4.43 -10.79 -12.78
CA TRP A 87 -3.65 -11.73 -13.57
C TRP A 87 -4.37 -13.08 -13.75
N CYS A 88 -4.76 -13.71 -12.63
CA CYS A 88 -5.51 -14.95 -12.55
C CYS A 88 -5.94 -15.19 -11.09
N GLU A 89 -7.25 -15.24 -10.83
CA GLU A 89 -7.75 -15.40 -9.46
C GLU A 89 -7.46 -16.78 -8.91
N GLN A 90 -7.57 -17.81 -9.74
CA GLN A 90 -7.18 -19.18 -9.38
C GLN A 90 -5.72 -19.22 -8.88
N GLU A 91 -4.79 -18.61 -9.63
CA GLU A 91 -3.38 -18.56 -9.22
C GLU A 91 -3.21 -17.84 -7.88
N MET A 92 -3.91 -16.71 -7.66
CA MET A 92 -3.90 -16.03 -6.37
C MET A 92 -4.40 -16.93 -5.22
N VAL A 93 -5.47 -17.70 -5.44
CA VAL A 93 -6.02 -18.62 -4.44
C VAL A 93 -5.05 -19.76 -4.15
N TYR A 94 -4.53 -20.43 -5.18
CA TYR A 94 -3.57 -21.52 -4.99
C TYR A 94 -2.28 -21.05 -4.35
N LYS A 95 -1.83 -19.82 -4.66
CA LYS A 95 -0.67 -19.21 -4.00
C LYS A 95 -0.82 -19.10 -2.48
N ARG A 96 -2.03 -18.82 -1.99
CA ARG A 96 -2.30 -18.74 -0.55
C ARG A 96 -2.48 -20.11 0.09
N LYS A 97 -3.10 -21.05 -0.62
CA LYS A 97 -3.33 -22.42 -0.12
C LYS A 97 -2.08 -23.28 -0.12
N HIS A 98 -1.19 -23.07 -1.09
CA HIS A 98 0.00 -23.88 -1.36
C HIS A 98 1.23 -22.98 -1.58
N PRO A 99 1.66 -22.23 -0.55
CA PRO A 99 2.86 -21.38 -0.66
C PRO A 99 4.15 -22.19 -0.83
N ASP A 100 4.14 -23.45 -0.39
CA ASP A 100 5.24 -24.42 -0.47
C ASP A 100 5.64 -24.82 -1.90
N LEU A 101 4.75 -24.61 -2.88
CA LEU A 101 5.02 -24.95 -4.28
C LEU A 101 5.88 -23.90 -5.02
N TRP A 102 6.30 -22.83 -4.35
CA TRP A 102 7.17 -21.82 -4.96
C TRP A 102 8.59 -22.37 -5.19
N SER A 103 9.04 -22.32 -6.44
CA SER A 103 10.40 -22.76 -6.77
C SER A 103 11.45 -21.75 -6.24
N PRO A 104 12.66 -22.24 -5.88
CA PRO A 104 13.78 -21.37 -5.51
C PRO A 104 14.09 -20.29 -6.57
N GLU A 105 14.01 -20.64 -7.86
CA GLU A 105 14.21 -19.69 -8.97
C GLU A 105 13.22 -18.52 -8.91
N LYS A 106 11.94 -18.78 -8.60
CA LYS A 106 10.93 -17.71 -8.48
C LYS A 106 11.21 -16.81 -7.27
N LEU A 107 11.68 -17.38 -6.17
CA LEU A 107 12.05 -16.62 -4.98
C LEU A 107 13.26 -15.73 -5.23
N GLU A 108 14.28 -16.26 -5.92
CA GLU A 108 15.47 -15.50 -6.32
C GLU A 108 15.11 -14.32 -7.21
N LEU A 109 14.30 -14.54 -8.26
CA LEU A 109 13.81 -13.49 -9.15
C LEU A 109 13.08 -12.38 -8.38
N LEU A 110 12.23 -12.75 -7.42
CA LEU A 110 11.54 -11.78 -6.57
C LEU A 110 12.51 -10.99 -5.70
N ASN A 111 13.53 -11.64 -5.15
CA ASN A 111 14.53 -10.99 -4.31
C ASN A 111 15.42 -10.03 -5.11
N THR A 112 15.80 -10.38 -6.34
CA THR A 112 16.49 -9.45 -7.26
C THR A 112 15.65 -8.21 -7.52
N GLY A 113 14.35 -8.39 -7.76
CA GLY A 113 13.42 -7.27 -7.88
C GLY A 113 13.42 -6.38 -6.64
N LYS A 114 13.27 -6.96 -5.45
CA LYS A 114 13.30 -6.23 -4.18
C LYS A 114 14.60 -5.47 -3.95
N SER A 115 15.75 -6.03 -4.32
CA SER A 115 17.04 -5.32 -4.17
C SER A 115 17.13 -4.08 -5.05
N ILE A 116 16.51 -4.09 -6.24
CA ILE A 116 16.46 -2.91 -7.12
C ILE A 116 15.57 -1.81 -6.52
N HIS A 117 14.40 -2.18 -5.97
CA HIS A 117 13.54 -1.21 -5.27
C HIS A 117 14.25 -0.62 -4.04
N LEU A 118 14.91 -1.45 -3.23
CA LEU A 118 15.69 -0.99 -2.08
C LEU A 118 16.83 -0.07 -2.50
N ALA A 119 17.56 -0.39 -3.58
CA ALA A 119 18.61 0.49 -4.08
C ALA A 119 18.06 1.87 -4.49
N ARG A 120 16.88 1.90 -5.13
CA ARG A 120 16.21 3.15 -5.48
C ARG A 120 15.72 3.92 -4.26
N GLU A 121 15.15 3.25 -3.26
CA GLU A 121 14.75 3.85 -1.98
C GLU A 121 15.92 4.60 -1.34
N LEU A 122 17.08 3.95 -1.29
CA LEU A 122 18.32 4.50 -0.73
C LEU A 122 18.93 5.66 -1.53
N GLU A 123 18.47 5.94 -2.75
CA GLU A 123 18.86 7.15 -3.50
C GLU A 123 18.25 8.42 -2.90
N VAL A 124 17.11 8.31 -2.21
CA VAL A 124 16.35 9.45 -1.69
C VAL A 124 16.57 9.61 -0.18
N HIS A 125 16.63 8.52 0.58
CA HIS A 125 16.80 8.57 2.02
C HIS A 125 17.52 7.35 2.60
N ASP A 126 18.30 7.58 3.65
CA ASP A 126 18.94 6.52 4.43
C ASP A 126 17.91 5.78 5.30
N LEU A 127 18.05 4.47 5.47
CA LEU A 127 17.15 3.69 6.32
C LEU A 127 17.65 3.58 7.75
N VAL A 128 16.82 4.03 8.70
CA VAL A 128 17.10 3.93 10.14
C VAL A 128 16.25 2.81 10.73
N PRO A 129 16.85 1.72 11.24
CA PRO A 129 16.11 0.65 11.89
C PRO A 129 15.58 1.12 13.25
N VAL A 130 14.30 0.86 13.51
CA VAL A 130 13.64 1.21 14.78
C VAL A 130 12.98 -0.03 15.36
N HIS A 131 13.38 -0.39 16.58
CA HIS A 131 12.82 -1.55 17.26
C HIS A 131 11.40 -1.27 17.75
N THR A 132 10.44 -2.07 17.29
CA THR A 132 9.04 -1.98 17.72
C THR A 132 8.77 -2.90 18.90
N THR A 133 7.86 -2.52 19.81
CA THR A 133 7.47 -3.35 20.97
C THR A 133 5.99 -3.73 20.95
N SER A 134 5.21 -3.15 20.03
CA SER A 134 3.78 -3.40 19.88
C SER A 134 3.37 -3.34 18.41
N ARG A 135 2.15 -3.81 18.12
CA ARG A 135 1.53 -3.64 16.79
C ARG A 135 1.33 -2.16 16.49
N GLU A 136 1.00 -1.37 17.51
CA GLU A 136 0.84 0.07 17.41
C GLU A 136 2.17 0.78 17.10
N ASP A 137 3.32 0.34 17.65
CA ASP A 137 4.64 0.88 17.29
C ASP A 137 4.97 0.64 15.80
N PHE A 138 4.67 -0.56 15.30
CA PHE A 138 4.88 -0.88 13.88
C PHE A 138 4.06 0.04 12.96
N TRP A 139 2.82 0.33 13.34
CA TRP A 139 1.99 1.28 12.61
C TRP A 139 2.41 2.73 12.84
N ALA A 140 2.87 3.09 14.03
CA ALA A 140 3.36 4.42 14.36
C ALA A 140 4.53 4.82 13.45
N ILE A 141 5.44 3.90 13.15
CA ILE A 141 6.52 4.13 12.19
C ILE A 141 5.98 4.42 10.79
N LYS A 142 4.98 3.67 10.32
CA LYS A 142 4.35 3.93 9.02
C LYS A 142 3.68 5.29 8.96
N VAL A 143 2.98 5.67 10.03
CA VAL A 143 2.34 6.99 10.15
C VAL A 143 3.39 8.09 10.21
N LEU A 144 4.49 7.89 10.94
CA LEU A 144 5.59 8.86 11.04
C LEU A 144 6.27 9.07 9.68
N ASN A 145 6.59 7.99 8.95
CA ASN A 145 7.11 8.07 7.60
C ASN A 145 6.15 8.83 6.67
N LEU A 146 4.85 8.56 6.74
CA LEU A 146 3.84 9.30 5.98
C LEU A 146 3.86 10.80 6.31
N LEU A 147 3.93 11.17 7.59
CA LEU A 147 3.98 12.57 8.02
C LEU A 147 5.22 13.31 7.46
N LEU A 148 6.37 12.63 7.48
CA LEU A 148 7.63 13.17 6.92
C LEU A 148 7.54 13.30 5.40
N MET A 149 7.06 12.27 4.71
CA MET A 149 6.90 12.31 3.25
C MET A 149 5.88 13.33 2.77
N ILE A 150 4.78 13.56 3.50
CA ILE A 150 3.84 14.65 3.17
C ILE A 150 4.57 15.99 3.21
N HIS A 151 5.36 16.24 4.24
CA HIS A 151 6.14 17.47 4.35
C HIS A 151 7.11 17.63 3.17
N ASP A 152 7.83 16.57 2.81
CA ASP A 152 8.84 16.61 1.74
C ASP A 152 8.21 16.77 0.37
N LEU A 153 7.09 16.09 0.13
CA LEU A 153 6.31 16.25 -1.09
C LEU A 153 5.75 17.68 -1.19
N GLN A 154 5.23 18.27 -0.12
CA GLN A 154 4.82 19.69 -0.12
C GLN A 154 5.98 20.66 -0.37
N ALA A 155 7.21 20.28 -0.01
CA ALA A 155 8.42 21.02 -0.33
C ALA A 155 8.91 20.80 -1.78
N GLY A 156 8.17 20.05 -2.59
CA GLY A 156 8.49 19.73 -3.97
C GLY A 156 9.59 18.68 -4.13
N GLN A 157 9.95 17.97 -3.04
CA GLN A 157 10.91 16.87 -3.12
C GLN A 157 10.18 15.58 -3.53
N PRO A 158 10.81 14.72 -4.35
CA PRO A 158 10.28 13.40 -4.60
C PRO A 158 10.34 12.55 -3.32
N VAL A 159 9.39 11.65 -3.16
CA VAL A 159 9.33 10.69 -2.06
C VAL A 159 9.20 9.29 -2.62
N ARG A 160 9.75 8.30 -1.92
CA ARG A 160 9.68 6.89 -2.28
C ARG A 160 9.03 6.07 -1.17
N GLU A 161 8.51 4.90 -1.53
CA GLU A 161 7.86 3.96 -0.61
C GLU A 161 6.71 4.61 0.20
N PHE A 162 5.90 5.45 -0.46
CA PHE A 162 4.82 6.19 0.19
C PHE A 162 3.66 5.25 0.55
N PRO A 163 3.33 5.07 1.84
CA PRO A 163 2.26 4.18 2.26
C PRO A 163 0.90 4.77 1.92
N VAL A 164 0.06 3.98 1.26
CA VAL A 164 -1.33 4.34 0.95
C VAL A 164 -2.30 3.33 1.53
N PHE A 165 -3.45 3.80 1.97
CA PHE A 165 -4.45 2.93 2.56
C PHE A 165 -5.85 3.56 2.62
N GLY A 166 -6.86 2.71 2.66
CA GLY A 166 -8.25 3.13 2.69
C GLY A 166 -9.20 1.95 2.73
N VAL A 167 -10.51 2.25 2.81
CA VAL A 167 -11.56 1.23 2.78
C VAL A 167 -12.16 1.19 1.38
N LEU A 168 -12.05 0.04 0.71
CA LEU A 168 -12.72 -0.23 -0.55
C LEU A 168 -13.84 -1.22 -0.29
N GLU A 169 -15.09 -0.84 -0.56
CA GLU A 169 -16.21 -1.76 -0.46
C GLU A 169 -16.31 -2.43 0.93
N GLY A 170 -15.95 -1.72 2.02
CA GLY A 170 -15.96 -2.28 3.38
C GLY A 170 -14.79 -3.22 3.71
N ILE A 171 -13.77 -3.31 2.85
CA ILE A 171 -12.52 -4.02 3.11
C ILE A 171 -11.38 -3.01 3.18
N PHE A 172 -10.56 -3.11 4.20
CA PHE A 172 -9.39 -2.26 4.34
C PHE A 172 -8.28 -2.72 3.39
N VAL A 173 -7.73 -1.79 2.61
CA VAL A 173 -6.71 -2.05 1.58
C VAL A 173 -5.48 -1.20 1.85
N LEU A 174 -4.30 -1.82 1.73
CA LEU A 174 -2.99 -1.23 1.94
C LEU A 174 -2.13 -1.29 0.69
N GLY A 175 -1.32 -0.28 0.45
CA GLY A 175 -0.39 -0.22 -0.66
C GLY A 175 0.85 0.57 -0.29
N VAL A 176 1.88 0.48 -1.15
CA VAL A 176 3.07 1.30 -1.07
C VAL A 176 3.38 1.77 -2.48
N ILE A 177 3.41 3.08 -2.68
CA ILE A 177 3.74 3.71 -3.95
C ILE A 177 5.25 3.83 -4.03
N ASP A 178 5.84 3.30 -5.09
CA ASP A 178 7.30 3.33 -5.27
C ASP A 178 7.84 4.76 -5.30
N GLN A 179 7.18 5.68 -6.02
CA GLN A 179 7.59 7.08 -6.10
C GLN A 179 6.42 8.04 -6.35
N LEU A 180 6.44 9.18 -5.63
CA LEU A 180 5.66 10.39 -5.93
C LEU A 180 6.60 11.57 -6.13
N GLY A 181 6.29 12.45 -7.07
CA GLY A 181 7.04 13.69 -7.29
C GLY A 181 6.34 14.62 -8.26
N TYR A 182 6.84 15.84 -8.38
CA TYR A 182 6.28 16.82 -9.34
C TYR A 182 7.06 16.80 -10.64
N THR A 183 6.34 16.84 -11.76
CA THR A 183 6.97 17.05 -13.07
C THR A 183 7.50 18.48 -13.20
N ALA A 184 8.28 18.74 -14.25
CA ALA A 184 8.72 20.11 -14.57
C ALA A 184 7.55 21.10 -14.81
N LYS A 185 6.34 20.60 -15.06
CA LYS A 185 5.12 21.41 -15.22
C LYS A 185 4.36 21.65 -13.92
N GLY A 186 4.81 21.05 -12.81
CA GLY A 186 4.12 21.11 -11.52
C GLY A 186 2.96 20.12 -11.37
N GLU A 187 2.82 19.16 -12.29
CA GLU A 187 1.83 18.08 -12.18
C GLU A 187 2.33 17.03 -11.19
N LEU A 188 1.48 16.56 -10.27
CA LEU A 188 1.85 15.46 -9.39
C LEU A 188 1.87 14.14 -10.18
N GLU A 189 3.01 13.46 -10.16
CA GLU A 189 3.27 12.20 -10.86
C GLU A 189 3.45 11.05 -9.87
N LEU A 190 2.78 9.93 -10.16
CA LEU A 190 3.00 8.63 -9.55
C LEU A 190 3.77 7.75 -10.54
N SER A 191 4.96 7.30 -10.15
CA SER A 191 5.81 6.42 -10.94
C SER A 191 5.98 5.07 -10.22
N GLU A 192 5.57 3.99 -10.88
CA GLU A 192 5.80 2.61 -10.43
C GLU A 192 6.98 1.99 -11.18
N LEU A 193 7.85 1.28 -10.47
CA LEU A 193 8.93 0.51 -11.06
C LEU A 193 8.53 -0.96 -11.21
N LYS A 194 8.77 -1.51 -12.41
CA LYS A 194 8.64 -2.95 -12.69
C LYS A 194 9.95 -3.52 -13.22
N THR A 195 10.45 -4.53 -12.51
CA THR A 195 11.64 -5.27 -12.93
C THR A 195 11.25 -6.45 -13.83
N ARG A 196 12.05 -6.71 -14.86
CA ARG A 196 11.81 -7.80 -15.82
C ARG A 196 13.04 -8.67 -16.01
N ARG A 197 12.79 -9.98 -16.08
CA ARG A 197 13.78 -10.98 -16.52
C ARG A 197 14.09 -10.92 -18.02
N LYS A 198 13.09 -10.59 -18.84
CA LYS A 198 13.28 -10.45 -20.28
C LYS A 198 13.63 -9.00 -20.58
N ALA A 199 14.69 -8.77 -21.35
CA ALA A 199 15.09 -7.46 -21.84
C ALA A 199 14.18 -6.96 -22.98
N SER A 200 12.87 -6.86 -22.71
CA SER A 200 11.86 -6.37 -23.65
C SER A 200 10.74 -5.65 -22.92
N MET A 201 9.76 -5.09 -23.64
CA MET A 201 8.53 -4.61 -22.99
C MET A 201 7.61 -5.78 -22.58
N PRO A 202 6.79 -5.61 -21.52
CA PRO A 202 5.82 -6.62 -21.11
C PRO A 202 4.66 -6.79 -22.11
N THR A 203 3.97 -7.91 -22.01
CA THR A 203 2.76 -8.21 -22.80
C THR A 203 1.57 -7.36 -22.35
N ALA A 204 0.53 -7.23 -23.19
CA ALA A 204 -0.68 -6.48 -22.86
C ALA A 204 -1.35 -6.95 -21.56
N ALA A 205 -1.39 -8.26 -21.29
CA ALA A 205 -1.96 -8.81 -20.06
C ALA A 205 -1.16 -8.42 -18.81
N GLN A 206 0.17 -8.36 -18.91
CA GLN A 206 1.04 -7.89 -17.82
C GLN A 206 0.84 -6.39 -17.58
N LYS A 207 0.81 -5.59 -18.65
CA LYS A 207 0.53 -4.16 -18.59
C LYS A 207 -0.84 -3.85 -17.97
N LYS A 208 -1.87 -4.64 -18.29
CA LYS A 208 -3.21 -4.52 -17.67
C LYS A 208 -3.14 -4.72 -16.15
N ARG A 209 -2.43 -5.76 -15.70
CA ARG A 209 -2.20 -6.04 -14.28
C ARG A 209 -1.45 -4.90 -13.58
N ASP A 210 -0.33 -4.48 -14.18
CA ASP A 210 0.56 -3.47 -13.61
C ASP A 210 -0.12 -2.09 -13.60
N GLY A 211 -0.87 -1.75 -14.65
CA GLY A 211 -1.69 -0.54 -14.71
C GLY A 211 -2.80 -0.52 -13.66
N PHE A 212 -3.47 -1.65 -13.42
CA PHE A 212 -4.49 -1.75 -12.36
C PHE A 212 -3.91 -1.50 -10.97
N GLN A 213 -2.69 -1.97 -10.69
CA GLN A 213 -2.00 -1.66 -9.43
C GLN A 213 -1.80 -0.15 -9.26
N VAL A 214 -1.30 0.54 -10.29
CA VAL A 214 -1.12 2.00 -10.26
C VAL A 214 -2.44 2.75 -10.11
N PHE A 215 -3.51 2.27 -10.74
CA PHE A 215 -4.84 2.85 -10.60
C PHE A 215 -5.38 2.73 -9.17
N LEU A 216 -5.16 1.61 -8.50
CA LEU A 216 -5.51 1.44 -7.09
C LEU A 216 -4.70 2.37 -6.18
N TYR A 217 -3.40 2.52 -6.45
CA TYR A 217 -2.58 3.46 -5.71
C TYR A 217 -3.08 4.90 -5.86
N LYS A 218 -3.38 5.35 -7.09
CA LYS A 218 -4.00 6.65 -7.34
C LYS A 218 -5.31 6.80 -6.56
N TYR A 219 -6.20 5.82 -6.65
CA TYR A 219 -7.50 5.88 -5.98
C TYR A 219 -7.34 6.06 -4.46
N LEU A 220 -6.46 5.27 -3.84
CA LEU A 220 -6.21 5.34 -2.40
C LEU A 220 -5.53 6.65 -2.00
N PHE A 221 -4.49 7.06 -2.74
CA PHE A 221 -3.76 8.28 -2.47
C PHE A 221 -4.67 9.53 -2.56
N ASP A 222 -5.40 9.66 -3.66
CA ASP A 222 -6.30 10.80 -3.87
C ASP A 222 -7.35 10.89 -2.76
N ALA A 223 -7.92 9.74 -2.35
CA ALA A 223 -8.86 9.69 -1.23
C ALA A 223 -8.23 10.11 0.11
N MET A 224 -6.97 9.75 0.35
CA MET A 224 -6.25 10.15 1.56
C MET A 224 -6.03 11.67 1.61
N VAL A 225 -5.50 12.28 0.54
CA VAL A 225 -5.23 13.73 0.51
C VAL A 225 -6.51 14.58 0.43
N GLN A 226 -7.62 13.99 -0.04
CA GLN A 226 -8.95 14.61 0.00
C GLN A 226 -9.67 14.45 1.35
N GLY A 227 -9.02 13.85 2.35
CA GLY A 227 -9.58 13.70 3.69
C GLY A 227 -10.71 12.66 3.80
N CYS A 228 -10.81 11.72 2.87
CA CYS A 228 -11.81 10.64 2.93
C CYS A 228 -11.42 9.50 3.89
N LEU A 229 -10.22 9.53 4.46
CA LEU A 229 -9.75 8.54 5.42
C LEU A 229 -10.27 8.87 6.83
N THR A 230 -11.02 7.95 7.44
CA THR A 230 -11.44 8.06 8.85
C THR A 230 -10.52 7.25 9.77
N THR A 231 -10.03 7.89 10.83
CA THR A 231 -9.21 7.24 11.86
C THR A 231 -9.95 6.07 12.53
N GLU A 232 -11.27 6.18 12.64
CA GLU A 232 -12.13 5.14 13.19
C GLU A 232 -12.11 3.88 12.32
N ALA A 233 -12.24 4.02 10.99
CA ALA A 233 -12.17 2.88 10.09
C ALA A 233 -10.78 2.22 10.13
N PHE A 234 -9.72 3.03 10.21
CA PHE A 234 -8.35 2.54 10.35
C PHE A 234 -8.18 1.68 11.61
N LEU A 235 -8.62 2.19 12.78
CA LEU A 235 -8.52 1.47 14.06
C LEU A 235 -9.38 0.19 14.09
N GLN A 236 -10.61 0.27 13.57
CA GLN A 236 -11.56 -0.85 13.58
C GLN A 236 -11.07 -2.02 12.73
N HIS A 237 -10.62 -1.78 11.50
CA HIS A 237 -10.20 -2.85 10.59
C HIS A 237 -8.87 -3.47 11.01
N LEU A 238 -7.97 -2.68 11.60
CA LEU A 238 -6.66 -3.17 12.04
C LEU A 238 -6.66 -3.72 13.47
N HIS A 239 -7.75 -3.53 14.23
CA HIS A 239 -7.86 -3.90 15.64
C HIS A 239 -6.69 -3.34 16.47
N LEU A 240 -6.42 -2.05 16.34
CA LEU A 240 -5.36 -1.32 17.06
C LEU A 240 -5.94 -0.56 18.25
N ARG A 241 -5.14 -0.37 19.30
CA ARG A 241 -5.57 0.34 20.51
C ARG A 241 -5.10 1.79 20.46
N PRO A 242 -6.01 2.78 20.36
CA PRO A 242 -5.62 4.20 20.23
C PRO A 242 -4.83 4.69 21.45
N MET A 243 -5.17 4.23 22.65
CA MET A 243 -4.51 4.61 23.90
C MET A 243 -3.26 3.79 24.21
N GLN A 244 -2.75 2.99 23.27
CA GLN A 244 -1.47 2.32 23.47
C GLN A 244 -0.35 3.37 23.52
N VAL A 245 0.42 3.36 24.61
CA VAL A 245 1.63 4.18 24.75
C VAL A 245 2.67 3.69 23.76
N LEU A 246 3.30 4.63 23.04
CA LEU A 246 4.35 4.33 22.07
C LEU A 246 5.63 3.87 22.80
N GLY A 247 6.31 2.87 22.22
CA GLY A 247 7.57 2.36 22.73
C GLY A 247 8.69 3.41 22.70
N PRO A 248 9.73 3.26 23.53
CA PRO A 248 10.77 4.28 23.72
C PRO A 248 11.52 4.63 22.42
N HIS A 249 11.82 3.64 21.58
CA HIS A 249 12.48 3.87 20.29
C HIS A 249 11.59 4.67 19.31
N VAL A 250 10.27 4.46 19.35
CA VAL A 250 9.33 5.24 18.51
C VAL A 250 9.22 6.66 19.05
N GLN A 251 9.17 6.84 20.37
CA GLN A 251 9.15 8.15 21.01
C GLN A 251 10.41 8.97 20.72
N GLU A 252 11.57 8.32 20.66
CA GLU A 252 12.83 8.96 20.24
C GLU A 252 12.73 9.51 18.81
N GLN A 253 12.24 8.70 17.86
CA GLN A 253 12.09 9.14 16.46
C GLN A 253 11.05 10.26 16.30
N VAL A 254 9.96 10.19 17.06
CA VAL A 254 8.98 11.27 17.17
C VAL A 254 9.65 12.57 17.64
N GLY A 255 10.48 12.50 18.68
CA GLY A 255 11.22 13.65 19.20
C GLY A 255 12.21 14.21 18.18
N ASN A 256 12.93 13.35 17.46
CA ASN A 256 13.84 13.74 16.37
C ASN A 256 13.11 14.42 15.21
N ALA A 257 11.87 14.04 14.93
CA ALA A 257 10.99 14.70 13.98
C ALA A 257 10.39 16.03 14.50
N GLY A 258 10.69 16.42 15.74
CA GLY A 258 10.18 17.64 16.37
C GLY A 258 8.70 17.55 16.77
N LEU A 259 8.18 16.34 16.95
CA LEU A 259 6.81 16.07 17.36
C LEU A 259 6.74 15.75 18.86
N THR A 260 5.58 15.98 19.47
CA THR A 260 5.32 15.61 20.87
C THR A 260 4.09 14.71 20.88
N VAL A 261 4.32 13.39 20.86
CA VAL A 261 3.26 12.38 20.94
C VAL A 261 3.59 11.33 22.00
N HIS A 262 2.57 10.82 22.68
CA HIS A 262 2.72 9.82 23.74
C HIS A 262 1.96 8.54 23.42
N HIS A 263 0.76 8.67 22.85
CA HIS A 263 -0.11 7.56 22.48
C HIS A 263 -0.21 7.43 20.96
N PHE A 264 -0.60 6.25 20.50
CA PHE A 264 -0.84 6.01 19.08
C PHE A 264 -1.92 6.94 18.50
N GLN A 265 -2.96 7.26 19.27
CA GLN A 265 -4.01 8.22 18.90
C GLN A 265 -3.45 9.58 18.48
N ASP A 266 -2.45 10.09 19.21
CA ASP A 266 -1.86 11.41 18.95
C ASP A 266 -1.25 11.46 17.53
N LEU A 267 -0.62 10.36 17.08
CA LEU A 267 -0.10 10.24 15.72
C LEU A 267 -1.21 10.18 14.67
N LEU A 268 -2.30 9.48 14.96
CA LEU A 268 -3.43 9.38 14.03
C LEU A 268 -4.14 10.72 13.86
N GLU A 269 -4.27 11.49 14.94
CA GLU A 269 -4.81 12.86 14.89
C GLU A 269 -3.89 13.78 14.08
N LEU A 270 -2.57 13.71 14.29
CA LEU A 270 -1.61 14.45 13.48
C LEU A 270 -1.67 14.06 12.01
N MET A 271 -1.78 12.77 11.70
CA MET A 271 -1.93 12.26 10.34
C MET A 271 -3.20 12.79 9.68
N SER A 272 -4.34 12.68 10.36
CA SER A 272 -5.62 13.18 9.84
C SER A 272 -5.56 14.69 9.60
N LEU A 273 -4.98 15.46 10.53
CA LEU A 273 -4.77 16.90 10.36
C LEU A 273 -3.87 17.21 9.17
N ARG A 274 -2.72 16.53 9.04
CA ARG A 274 -1.77 16.76 7.93
C ARG A 274 -2.39 16.43 6.57
N LEU A 275 -3.09 15.32 6.45
CA LEU A 275 -3.77 14.95 5.21
C LEU A 275 -4.88 15.95 4.85
N THR A 276 -5.74 16.28 5.82
CA THR A 276 -6.89 17.19 5.62
C THR A 276 -6.46 18.60 5.20
N PHE A 277 -5.33 19.09 5.73
CA PHE A 277 -4.82 20.42 5.45
C PHE A 277 -3.59 20.40 4.52
N SER A 278 -3.31 19.29 3.85
CA SER A 278 -2.24 19.24 2.86
C SER A 278 -2.62 20.04 1.61
N GLU A 279 -1.63 20.70 1.02
CA GLU A 279 -1.78 21.38 -0.29
C GLU A 279 -1.39 20.44 -1.45
N ILE A 280 -1.32 19.13 -1.20
CA ILE A 280 -0.94 18.13 -2.19
C ILE A 280 -2.14 17.91 -3.12
N PRO A 281 -1.99 18.12 -4.44
CA PRO A 281 -3.08 17.91 -5.38
C PRO A 281 -3.34 16.41 -5.58
N ALA A 282 -4.46 16.09 -6.24
CA ALA A 282 -4.66 14.74 -6.75
C ALA A 282 -3.60 14.39 -7.80
N VAL A 283 -3.27 13.10 -7.95
CA VAL A 283 -2.26 12.67 -8.92
C VAL A 283 -2.75 12.94 -10.34
N GLU A 284 -2.00 13.69 -11.13
CA GLU A 284 -2.37 14.06 -12.50
C GLU A 284 -1.74 13.12 -13.53
N ARG A 285 -0.53 12.65 -13.25
CA ARG A 285 0.24 11.81 -14.17
C ARG A 285 0.56 10.46 -13.57
N LEU A 286 0.32 9.41 -14.36
CA LEU A 286 0.58 8.02 -13.98
C LEU A 286 1.52 7.38 -14.97
N GLN A 287 2.56 6.73 -14.47
CA GLN A 287 3.46 5.97 -15.31
C GLN A 287 3.99 4.71 -14.65
N ILE A 288 4.46 3.80 -15.51
CA ILE A 288 5.21 2.60 -15.12
C ILE A 288 6.53 2.61 -15.86
N GLU A 289 7.62 2.53 -15.12
CA GLU A 289 8.96 2.32 -15.64
C GLU A 289 9.29 0.83 -15.63
N TYR A 290 9.75 0.30 -16.77
CA TYR A 290 10.22 -1.07 -16.86
C TYR A 290 11.74 -1.10 -16.96
N VAL A 291 12.40 -1.90 -16.13
CA VAL A 291 13.86 -2.10 -16.14
C VAL A 291 14.22 -3.57 -16.24
N HIS A 292 15.34 -3.86 -16.89
CA HIS A 292 15.89 -5.20 -16.95
C HIS A 292 16.61 -5.52 -15.63
N GLN A 293 16.23 -6.62 -14.98
CA GLN A 293 16.69 -6.92 -13.62
C GLN A 293 18.20 -7.21 -13.49
N GLU A 294 18.85 -7.70 -14.55
CA GLU A 294 20.27 -8.08 -14.50
C GLU A 294 21.19 -6.90 -14.84
N SER A 295 20.83 -6.12 -15.85
CA SER A 295 21.65 -4.99 -16.32
C SER A 295 21.21 -3.64 -15.76
N ASN A 296 20.08 -3.59 -15.04
CA ASN A 296 19.37 -2.37 -14.64
C ASN A 296 19.05 -1.41 -15.82
N ALA A 297 19.10 -1.91 -17.05
CA ALA A 297 18.89 -1.10 -18.25
C ALA A 297 17.40 -0.72 -18.39
N PRO A 298 17.07 0.53 -18.75
CA PRO A 298 15.69 0.94 -19.00
C PRO A 298 15.15 0.23 -20.24
N LEU A 299 13.97 -0.38 -20.10
CA LEU A 299 13.24 -1.05 -21.18
C LEU A 299 12.21 -0.12 -21.81
N GLY A 300 11.67 0.80 -21.03
CA GLY A 300 10.74 1.83 -21.48
C GLY A 300 9.81 2.30 -20.37
N THR A 301 9.11 3.39 -20.63
CA THR A 301 8.11 3.96 -19.73
C THR A 301 6.74 3.92 -20.41
N GLU A 302 5.72 3.52 -19.67
CA GLU A 302 4.34 3.46 -20.12
C GLU A 302 3.50 4.48 -19.37
N LEU A 303 2.82 5.37 -20.11
CA LEU A 303 1.88 6.32 -19.54
C LEU A 303 0.49 5.71 -19.47
N LEU A 304 -0.19 5.91 -18.34
CA LEU A 304 -1.49 5.31 -18.10
C LEU A 304 -2.61 6.34 -18.14
N SER A 305 -3.74 5.94 -18.74
CA SER A 305 -4.98 6.71 -18.70
C SER A 305 -5.90 6.16 -17.62
N TYR A 306 -6.19 6.99 -16.61
CA TYR A 306 -7.04 6.59 -15.48
C TYR A 306 -8.52 6.81 -15.78
N ASN A 307 -9.34 5.79 -15.54
CA ASN A 307 -10.80 5.88 -15.58
C ASN A 307 -11.38 5.37 -14.26
N LYS A 308 -11.97 6.27 -13.48
CA LYS A 308 -12.47 5.97 -12.12
C LYS A 308 -13.54 4.88 -12.13
N ASP A 309 -14.48 4.91 -13.07
CA ASP A 309 -15.62 4.00 -13.11
C ASP A 309 -15.19 2.56 -13.47
N SER A 310 -14.26 2.43 -14.42
CA SER A 310 -13.66 1.15 -14.80
C SER A 310 -12.90 0.52 -13.63
N VAL A 311 -12.14 1.33 -12.88
CA VAL A 311 -11.42 0.88 -11.68
C VAL A 311 -12.40 0.46 -10.60
N ALA A 312 -13.44 1.25 -10.33
CA ALA A 312 -14.47 0.93 -9.35
C ALA A 312 -15.21 -0.38 -9.68
N ALA A 313 -15.61 -0.58 -10.94
CA ALA A 313 -16.26 -1.81 -11.40
C ALA A 313 -15.34 -3.04 -11.22
N THR A 314 -14.06 -2.89 -11.56
CA THR A 314 -13.06 -3.97 -11.37
C THR A 314 -12.89 -4.28 -9.89
N VAL A 315 -12.75 -3.27 -9.03
CA VAL A 315 -12.64 -3.43 -7.57
C VAL A 315 -13.87 -4.15 -7.01
N GLN A 316 -15.08 -3.74 -7.39
CA GLN A 316 -16.32 -4.36 -6.94
C GLN A 316 -16.36 -5.85 -7.31
N HIS A 317 -15.98 -6.19 -8.55
CA HIS A 317 -15.90 -7.57 -9.01
C HIS A 317 -14.86 -8.39 -8.23
N LEU A 318 -13.64 -7.88 -8.06
CA LEU A 318 -12.58 -8.57 -7.31
C LEU A 318 -12.97 -8.79 -5.83
N LEU A 319 -13.50 -7.77 -5.17
CA LEU A 319 -13.88 -7.84 -3.77
C LEU A 319 -15.13 -8.70 -3.52
N ALA A 320 -15.96 -8.95 -4.53
CA ALA A 320 -17.06 -9.92 -4.42
C ALA A 320 -16.56 -11.32 -4.05
N TYR A 321 -15.40 -11.74 -4.59
CA TYR A 321 -14.77 -13.01 -4.18
C TYR A 321 -14.39 -12.97 -2.70
N TRP A 322 -13.65 -11.95 -2.26
CA TRP A 322 -13.21 -11.83 -0.87
C TRP A 322 -14.33 -11.79 0.16
N LYS A 323 -15.49 -11.26 -0.25
CA LYS A 323 -16.72 -11.21 0.54
C LYS A 323 -17.55 -12.51 0.47
N GLY A 324 -17.10 -13.53 -0.25
CA GLY A 324 -17.82 -14.79 -0.44
C GLY A 324 -19.09 -14.67 -1.29
N ARG A 325 -19.20 -13.61 -2.11
CA ARG A 325 -20.35 -13.37 -3.00
C ARG A 325 -20.22 -14.05 -4.37
N ARG A 326 -19.01 -14.52 -4.71
CA ARG A 326 -18.72 -15.35 -5.88
C ARG A 326 -17.51 -16.24 -5.63
N ASP A 327 -17.38 -17.28 -6.44
CA ASP A 327 -16.19 -18.13 -6.49
C ASP A 327 -15.06 -17.48 -7.30
N ALA A 328 -13.83 -17.95 -7.09
CA ALA A 328 -12.68 -17.48 -7.87
C ALA A 328 -12.77 -17.95 -9.32
N GLU A 329 -12.43 -17.06 -10.24
CA GLU A 329 -12.49 -17.31 -11.69
C GLU A 329 -11.10 -17.64 -12.25
N GLY A 330 -11.07 -18.54 -13.23
CA GLY A 330 -9.87 -18.75 -14.03
C GLY A 330 -9.67 -17.62 -15.04
N VAL A 331 -8.60 -17.71 -15.83
CA VAL A 331 -8.35 -16.75 -16.91
C VAL A 331 -9.39 -16.90 -18.02
N ASP A 332 -9.58 -15.85 -18.81
CA ASP A 332 -10.30 -15.96 -20.08
C ASP A 332 -9.61 -16.95 -21.02
N ILE A 333 -10.35 -17.52 -21.97
CA ILE A 333 -9.83 -18.57 -22.86
C ILE A 333 -8.65 -18.03 -23.71
N GLU A 334 -8.74 -16.78 -24.13
CA GLU A 334 -7.72 -16.05 -24.87
C GLU A 334 -6.43 -15.87 -24.06
N ASP A 335 -6.55 -15.88 -22.72
CA ASP A 335 -5.46 -15.74 -21.76
C ASP A 335 -4.98 -17.08 -21.18
N ALA A 336 -5.49 -18.22 -21.68
CA ALA A 336 -5.08 -19.55 -21.22
C ALA A 336 -3.57 -19.83 -21.40
N TRP A 337 -2.88 -19.09 -22.28
CA TRP A 337 -1.42 -19.15 -22.41
C TRP A 337 -0.68 -18.82 -21.11
N LYS A 338 -1.27 -18.03 -20.20
CA LYS A 338 -0.72 -17.75 -18.87
C LYS A 338 -0.48 -19.04 -18.08
N CYS A 339 -1.31 -20.06 -18.29
CA CYS A 339 -1.18 -21.35 -17.61
C CYS A 339 0.11 -22.10 -17.96
N HIS A 340 0.80 -21.78 -19.05
CA HIS A 340 2.09 -22.40 -19.40
C HIS A 340 3.22 -22.01 -18.43
N TYR A 341 3.07 -20.90 -17.69
CA TYR A 341 4.08 -20.37 -16.78
C TYR A 341 3.62 -20.39 -15.31
N CYS A 342 2.38 -20.82 -15.07
CA CYS A 342 1.78 -20.88 -13.73
C CYS A 342 2.31 -22.09 -12.96
N THR A 343 2.81 -21.86 -11.74
CA THR A 343 3.28 -22.92 -10.83
C THR A 343 2.19 -23.95 -10.54
N TYR A 344 0.94 -23.50 -10.48
CA TYR A 344 -0.20 -24.29 -10.03
C TYR A 344 -0.94 -24.97 -11.17
N ALA A 345 -0.42 -24.89 -12.40
CA ALA A 345 -1.08 -25.42 -13.58
C ALA A 345 -1.38 -26.94 -13.48
N GLY A 346 -0.58 -27.70 -12.73
CA GLY A 346 -0.80 -29.14 -12.51
C GLY A 346 -1.96 -29.47 -11.57
N ILE A 347 -2.37 -28.54 -10.72
CA ILE A 347 -3.42 -28.73 -9.70
C ILE A 347 -4.62 -27.79 -9.86
N CYS A 348 -4.65 -27.00 -10.93
CA CYS A 348 -5.66 -25.98 -11.16
C CYS A 348 -6.97 -26.59 -11.70
N ASP A 349 -8.01 -26.58 -10.89
CA ASP A 349 -9.31 -27.19 -11.22
C ASP A 349 -9.94 -26.56 -12.47
N TRP A 350 -9.87 -25.23 -12.60
CA TRP A 350 -10.35 -24.52 -13.78
C TRP A 350 -9.69 -25.05 -15.07
N ARG A 351 -8.36 -25.26 -15.02
CA ARG A 351 -7.58 -25.75 -16.16
C ARG A 351 -7.98 -27.19 -16.49
N MET A 352 -8.10 -28.06 -15.49
CA MET A 352 -8.51 -29.46 -15.69
C MET A 352 -9.90 -29.56 -16.32
N ASN A 353 -10.86 -28.77 -15.82
CA ASN A 353 -12.24 -28.80 -16.29
C ASN A 353 -12.43 -28.22 -17.71
N LYS A 354 -11.64 -27.21 -18.10
CA LYS A 354 -11.74 -26.58 -19.42
C LYS A 354 -10.92 -27.29 -20.50
N ILE A 355 -9.74 -27.82 -20.16
CA ILE A 355 -8.92 -28.60 -21.10
C ILE A 355 -9.52 -29.99 -21.35
N GLY A 356 -10.13 -30.63 -20.35
CA GLY A 356 -10.80 -31.93 -20.50
C GLY A 356 -12.07 -31.93 -21.39
N ARG A 357 -12.59 -30.76 -21.77
CA ARG A 357 -13.78 -30.60 -22.65
C ARG A 357 -13.44 -30.14 -24.07
N SER A 358 -12.18 -29.94 -24.41
CA SER A 358 -11.77 -29.59 -25.77
C SER A 358 -11.33 -30.84 -26.52
N PRO A 359 -12.05 -31.30 -27.57
CA PRO A 359 -11.61 -32.45 -28.36
C PRO A 359 -10.34 -32.06 -29.12
N GLY A 360 -9.23 -32.69 -28.73
CA GLY A 360 -8.02 -32.88 -29.53
C GLY A 360 -7.40 -31.65 -30.18
N LYS A 361 -6.56 -30.92 -29.44
CA LYS A 361 -5.34 -30.33 -30.03
C LYS A 361 -4.15 -30.61 -29.12
N ASN A 362 -3.32 -31.55 -29.56
CA ASN A 362 -2.04 -31.91 -28.96
C ASN A 362 -1.18 -30.66 -28.72
N TRP A 363 -1.03 -30.27 -27.44
CA TRP A 363 -0.01 -29.31 -26.99
C TRP A 363 1.22 -30.06 -26.48
N GLN A 364 1.78 -30.94 -27.31
CA GLN A 364 3.12 -31.47 -27.13
C GLN A 364 3.97 -31.12 -28.34
N LYS A 365 5.15 -30.56 -28.03
CA LYS A 365 6.29 -30.22 -28.90
C LYS A 365 6.22 -28.88 -29.62
N ARG A 366 6.85 -27.88 -29.01
CA ARG A 366 7.82 -27.00 -29.68
C ARG A 366 8.87 -26.51 -28.67
N SER A 367 9.73 -27.45 -28.30
CA SER A 367 11.10 -27.17 -27.84
C SER A 367 12.02 -27.53 -28.99
N ARG A 368 12.38 -26.54 -29.79
CA ARG A 368 13.65 -26.44 -30.53
C ARG A 368 14.00 -24.97 -30.61
#